data_AF-A0A1H8YGZ0-F1
#
_entry.id   AF-A0A1H8YGZ0-F1
#
_cell.length_a   1.000
_cell.length_b   1.000
_cell.length_c   1.000
_cell.angle_alpha   90.00
_cell.angle_beta   90.00
_cell.angle_gamma   90.00
#
_symmetry.space_group_name_H-M   'P 1'
#
loop_
_entity.id
_entity.type
_entity.pdbx_description
1 polymer ?
#
loop_
_entity_poly.entity_id
_entity_poly.type
_entity_poly.pdbx_seq_one_letter_code
_entity_poly.pdbx_strand_id
1 'polypeptide(L)'
;MKRMLALLCLSLGACDGSDRRLQRGMTEQEVTQLEGKQVPDRVIMQTCGTATLRPFPCKVHVYRKGLWVGRFGPERAVVFEDVRGQWVVSQWL
;
A
#
# COMPACT_ATOMS: atom_id res chain seq x y z
N MET A 1 -41.15 -27.67 33.03
CA MET A 1 -39.94 -26.82 33.09
C MET A 1 -39.75 -26.15 31.74
N LYS A 2 -39.71 -24.81 31.71
CA LYS A 2 -39.91 -23.95 30.53
C LYS A 2 -38.57 -23.64 29.86
N ARG A 3 -38.55 -23.71 28.54
CA ARG A 3 -37.37 -23.69 27.65
C ARG A 3 -36.51 -22.44 27.83
N MET A 4 -35.23 -22.61 28.18
CA MET A 4 -34.23 -21.56 28.08
C MET A 4 -33.70 -21.50 26.65
N LEU A 5 -34.23 -20.53 25.89
CA LEU A 5 -33.59 -19.98 24.70
C LEU A 5 -32.69 -18.85 25.17
N ALA A 6 -31.36 -19.07 25.15
CA ALA A 6 -30.37 -18.03 25.30
C ALA A 6 -29.41 -18.10 24.12
N LEU A 7 -29.87 -17.45 23.04
CA LEU A 7 -29.09 -16.67 22.08
C LEU A 7 -27.60 -17.01 21.95
N LEU A 8 -27.28 -17.68 20.85
CA LEU A 8 -25.97 -17.65 20.22
C LEU A 8 -25.57 -16.18 19.94
N CYS A 9 -24.69 -15.62 20.76
CA CYS A 9 -23.88 -14.47 20.35
C CYS A 9 -22.62 -14.98 19.65
N LEU A 10 -22.81 -15.39 18.40
CA LEU A 10 -21.74 -15.49 17.39
C LEU A 10 -21.27 -14.07 17.05
N SER A 11 -20.58 -13.39 17.97
CA SER A 11 -19.73 -12.27 17.58
C SER A 11 -18.42 -12.85 17.06
N LEU A 12 -18.49 -13.41 15.85
CA LEU A 12 -17.37 -13.34 14.92
C LEU A 12 -17.05 -11.85 14.79
N GLY A 13 -16.11 -11.36 15.60
CA GLY A 13 -15.31 -10.23 15.21
C GLY A 13 -14.64 -10.65 13.92
N ALA A 14 -15.30 -10.35 12.80
CA ALA A 14 -14.68 -10.43 11.50
C ALA A 14 -13.38 -9.65 11.65
N CYS A 15 -12.25 -10.37 11.62
CA CYS A 15 -11.02 -9.77 11.18
C CYS A 15 -11.39 -9.15 9.84
N ASP A 16 -11.59 -7.83 9.85
CA ASP A 16 -11.58 -7.03 8.65
C ASP A 16 -10.13 -7.09 8.14
N GLY A 17 -9.78 -8.27 7.62
CA GLY A 17 -8.72 -8.51 6.67
C GLY A 17 -9.17 -7.89 5.36
N SER A 18 -9.53 -6.60 5.40
CA SER A 18 -9.32 -5.69 4.31
C SER A 18 -7.88 -5.94 3.91
N ASP A 19 -7.73 -6.74 2.87
CA ASP A 19 -6.50 -6.96 2.13
C ASP A 19 -6.20 -5.59 1.54
N ARG A 20 -5.66 -4.70 2.40
CA ARG A 20 -5.41 -3.30 2.07
C ARG A 20 -4.22 -3.36 1.13
N ARG A 21 -4.55 -3.55 -0.14
CA ARG A 21 -3.62 -3.57 -1.25
C ARG A 21 -3.43 -2.14 -1.73
N LEU A 22 -2.27 -1.90 -2.35
CA LEU A 22 -2.03 -0.65 -3.04
C LEU A 22 -3.11 -0.46 -4.11
N GLN A 23 -3.63 0.76 -4.20
CA GLN A 23 -4.60 1.16 -5.21
C GLN A 23 -4.12 2.43 -5.89
N ARG A 24 -4.43 2.54 -7.19
CA ARG A 24 -4.18 3.77 -7.94
C ARG A 24 -4.99 4.91 -7.32
N GLY A 25 -4.38 6.10 -7.23
CA GLY A 25 -5.00 7.29 -6.62
C GLY A 25 -4.70 7.46 -5.13
N MET A 26 -4.16 6.45 -4.45
CA MET A 26 -3.75 6.58 -3.04
C MET A 26 -2.69 7.65 -2.87
N THR A 27 -2.80 8.46 -1.83
CA THR A 27 -1.82 9.46 -1.42
C THR A 27 -0.60 8.81 -0.78
N GLU A 28 0.51 9.56 -0.69
CA GLU A 28 1.69 9.13 0.07
C GLU A 28 1.34 8.76 1.53
N GLN A 29 0.40 9.48 2.14
CA GLN A 29 -0.03 9.23 3.52
C GLN A 29 -0.82 7.92 3.64
N GLU A 30 -1.70 7.61 2.69
CA GLU A 30 -2.44 6.35 2.66
C GLU A 30 -1.49 5.16 2.43
N VAL A 31 -0.52 5.30 1.53
CA VAL A 31 0.53 4.28 1.32
C VAL A 31 1.36 4.09 2.58
N THR A 32 1.72 5.16 3.29
CA THR A 32 2.47 5.06 4.55
C THR A 32 1.66 4.32 5.61
N GLN A 33 0.36 4.57 5.71
CA GLN A 33 -0.52 3.81 6.61
C GLN A 33 -0.63 2.34 6.21
N LEU A 34 -0.62 2.06 4.90
CA LEU A 34 -0.67 0.73 4.32
C LEU A 34 0.56 -0.11 4.67
N GLU A 35 1.75 0.48 4.52
CA GLU A 35 3.03 -0.17 4.81
C GLU A 35 3.34 -0.16 6.33
N GLY A 36 2.33 -0.01 7.18
CA GLY A 36 2.49 -0.10 8.63
C GLY A 36 3.31 1.06 9.23
N LYS A 37 3.23 2.25 8.64
CA LYS A 37 4.05 3.43 8.97
C LYS A 37 5.53 3.25 8.69
N GLN A 38 5.90 2.26 7.86
CA GLN A 38 7.25 2.14 7.36
C GLN A 38 7.59 3.35 6.47
N VAL A 39 8.73 3.97 6.73
CA VAL A 39 9.31 4.97 5.83
C VAL A 39 9.99 4.27 4.66
N PRO A 40 9.93 4.83 3.44
CA PRO A 40 10.64 4.25 2.31
C PRO A 40 12.15 4.27 2.54
N ASP A 41 12.83 3.18 2.18
CA ASP A 41 14.29 3.09 2.25
C ASP A 41 14.95 4.04 1.25
N ARG A 42 14.30 4.24 0.09
CA ARG A 42 14.76 5.16 -0.94
C ARG A 42 13.58 5.91 -1.55
N VAL A 43 13.79 7.20 -1.81
CA VAL A 43 12.88 8.05 -2.57
C VAL A 43 13.62 8.56 -3.79
N ILE A 44 13.10 8.29 -4.98
CA ILE A 44 13.72 8.67 -6.25
C ILE A 44 12.76 9.60 -6.99
N MET A 45 13.20 10.83 -7.26
CA MET A 45 12.50 11.78 -8.10
C MET A 45 13.06 11.68 -9.51
N GLN A 46 12.22 11.34 -10.49
CA GLN A 46 12.64 11.20 -11.87
C GLN A 46 11.50 11.50 -12.84
N THR A 47 11.76 11.39 -14.14
CA THR A 47 10.72 11.43 -15.17
C THR A 47 10.33 10.00 -15.54
N CYS A 48 9.05 9.66 -15.42
CA CYS A 48 8.49 8.37 -15.80
C CYS A 48 7.80 8.45 -17.17
N GLY A 49 7.48 7.28 -17.74
CA GLY A 49 6.78 7.20 -19.03
C GLY A 49 7.61 7.69 -20.21
N THR A 50 8.95 7.64 -20.13
CA THR A 50 9.87 8.10 -21.19
C THR A 50 9.74 7.33 -22.50
N ALA A 51 9.20 6.10 -22.46
CA ALA A 51 8.84 5.33 -23.64
C ALA A 51 7.52 5.79 -24.31
N THR A 52 6.81 6.75 -23.70
CA THR A 52 5.55 7.30 -24.20
C THR A 52 5.73 8.72 -24.70
N LEU A 53 4.79 9.21 -25.53
CA LEU A 53 4.80 10.58 -26.06
C LEU A 53 4.59 11.67 -24.98
N ARG A 54 4.24 11.28 -23.75
CA ARG A 54 3.94 12.20 -22.64
C ARG A 54 4.66 11.74 -21.37
N PRO A 55 5.97 11.98 -21.27
CA PRO A 55 6.70 11.79 -20.02
C PRO A 55 6.10 12.68 -18.93
N PHE A 56 6.13 12.22 -17.69
CA PHE A 56 5.59 12.93 -16.54
C PHE A 56 6.55 12.87 -15.35
N PRO A 57 6.57 13.89 -14.47
CA PRO A 57 7.34 13.83 -13.24
C PRO A 57 6.77 12.75 -12.32
N CYS A 58 7.64 11.90 -11.79
CA CYS A 58 7.26 10.83 -10.88
C CYS A 58 8.17 10.77 -9.67
N LYS A 59 7.58 10.31 -8.57
CA LYS A 59 8.26 10.02 -7.31
C LYS A 59 8.16 8.52 -7.07
N VAL A 60 9.26 7.85 -6.80
CA VAL A 60 9.29 6.40 -6.54
C VAL A 60 9.73 6.14 -5.13
N HIS A 61 8.89 5.47 -4.34
CA HIS A 61 9.21 4.98 -3.00
C HIS A 61 9.61 3.52 -3.09
N VAL A 62 10.79 3.19 -2.58
CA VAL A 62 11.28 1.81 -2.52
C VAL A 62 11.26 1.35 -1.07
N TYR A 63 10.55 0.26 -0.81
CA TYR A 63 10.44 -0.39 0.48
C TYR A 63 11.16 -1.74 0.42
N ARG A 64 12.18 -1.93 1.25
CA ARG A 64 12.89 -3.19 1.43
C ARG A 64 12.20 -3.97 2.54
N LYS A 65 11.72 -5.16 2.21
CA LYS A 65 11.35 -6.13 3.24
C LYS A 65 12.65 -6.73 3.78
N GLY A 66 12.85 -6.61 5.09
CA GLY A 66 14.02 -7.14 5.79
C GLY A 66 14.20 -8.65 5.60
N LEU A 67 15.30 -9.19 6.13
CA LEU A 67 15.62 -10.61 6.00
C LEU A 67 14.53 -11.46 6.69
N TRP A 68 13.75 -12.20 5.90
CA TRP A 68 12.79 -13.17 6.42
C TRP A 68 13.30 -14.57 6.10
N VAL A 69 13.64 -15.34 7.14
CA VAL A 69 14.08 -16.75 7.03
C VAL A 69 15.28 -16.93 6.10
N GLY A 70 16.31 -16.08 6.25
CA GLY A 70 17.55 -16.19 5.47
C GLY A 70 17.43 -15.82 3.99
N ARG A 71 16.27 -15.30 3.55
CA ARG A 71 16.08 -14.74 2.20
C ARG A 71 15.86 -13.24 2.29
N PHE A 72 16.46 -12.50 1.37
CA PHE A 72 16.10 -11.09 1.17
C PHE A 72 14.64 -11.03 0.72
N GLY A 73 13.83 -10.29 1.47
CA GLY A 73 12.44 -10.05 1.08
C GLY A 73 12.38 -9.26 -0.23
N PRO A 74 11.31 -9.41 -1.02
CA PRO A 74 11.17 -8.64 -2.26
C PRO A 74 11.15 -7.14 -1.94
N GLU A 75 11.91 -6.35 -2.71
CA GLU A 75 11.74 -4.90 -2.72
C GLU A 75 10.38 -4.58 -3.35
N ARG A 76 9.65 -3.64 -2.76
CA ARG A 76 8.41 -3.11 -3.32
C ARG A 76 8.65 -1.67 -3.74
N ALA A 77 8.36 -1.35 -5.00
CA ALA A 77 8.48 0.00 -5.53
C ALA A 77 7.09 0.57 -5.79
N VAL A 78 6.78 1.74 -5.22
CA VAL A 78 5.52 2.45 -5.43
C VAL A 78 5.80 3.73 -6.19
N VAL A 79 5.18 3.90 -7.35
CA VAL A 79 5.35 5.05 -8.23
C VAL A 79 4.17 6.00 -8.03
N PHE A 80 4.49 7.25 -7.74
CA PHE A 80 3.56 8.35 -7.60
C PHE A 80 3.69 9.32 -8.78
N GLU A 81 2.55 9.85 -9.19
CA GLU A 81 2.41 10.92 -10.18
C GLU A 81 1.87 12.17 -9.49
N ASP A 82 2.34 13.34 -9.91
CA ASP A 82 1.80 14.61 -9.43
C ASP A 82 0.51 14.95 -10.20
N VAL A 83 -0.62 14.83 -9.51
CA VAL A 83 -1.92 15.22 -10.02
C VAL A 83 -2.37 16.47 -9.26
N ARG A 84 -2.25 17.63 -9.91
CA ARG A 84 -2.69 18.95 -9.40
C ARG A 84 -2.01 19.35 -8.06
N GLY A 85 -0.73 19.06 -7.90
CA GLY A 85 0.04 19.39 -6.70
C GLY A 85 -0.05 18.32 -5.60
N GLN A 86 -0.63 17.15 -5.91
CA GLN A 86 -0.78 16.04 -5.00
C GLN A 86 -0.18 14.77 -5.60
N TRP A 87 0.75 14.15 -4.88
CA TRP A 87 1.35 12.88 -5.26
C TRP A 87 0.39 11.73 -4.97
N VAL A 88 0.00 11.02 -6.03
CA VAL A 88 -0.90 9.86 -5.94
C VAL A 88 -0.30 8.65 -6.63
N VAL A 89 -0.57 7.46 -6.10
CA VAL A 89 -0.09 6.19 -6.65
C VAL A 89 -0.59 6.04 -8.08
N SER A 90 0.34 5.86 -9.00
CA SER A 90 0.06 5.56 -10.41
C SER A 90 0.27 4.08 -10.71
N GLN A 91 1.32 3.48 -10.13
CA GLN A 91 1.71 2.07 -10.32
C GLN A 91 2.55 1.55 -9.14
N TRP A 92 2.69 0.23 -9.02
CA TRP A 92 3.63 -0.43 -8.10
C TRP A 92 4.18 -1.74 -8.69
N LEU A 93 5.34 -2.17 -8.21
CA LEU A 93 6.06 -3.39 -8.59
C LEU A 93 6.54 -4.14 -7.34
#